data_AF-A0A358HUB6-F1
#
_entry.id   AF-A0A358HUB6-F1
#
_cell.length_a   1.000
_cell.length_b   1.000
_cell.length_c   1.000
_cell.angle_alpha   90.00
_cell.angle_beta   90.00
_cell.angle_gamma   90.00
#
_symmetry.space_group_name_H-M   'P 1'
#
loop_
_entity.id
_entity.type
_entity.pdbx_description
1 polymer ?
#
loop_
_entity_poly.entity_id
_entity_poly.type
_entity_poly.pdbx_seq_one_letter_code
_entity_poly.pdbx_strand_id
1 'polypeptide(L)'
;LQETALRAIIWLLILLLFLMGGRIIAAATSGALQKRNMYRPYMAQGRLESYGLVSLIAAAICDLIKFPSILTAALSTLAATVIFCRLWKWRVWLVKDAFDLTSLHLGYAMLAIGLIFNTALTIAQEPSGLVGFHNALIGGFAVLSITVMCRTVLQRLRFSLSLPVTMRVSNVCLLGSAFARMGAFQEVASTELLIVSAILWEMAFFGFTATLIYITWRFQRPK
;
A
#
# COMPACT_ATOMS: atom_id res chain seq x y z
N LEU A 1 13.23 -5.48 -23.32
CA LEU A 1 14.12 -5.76 -22.17
C LEU A 1 13.90 -4.77 -21.02
N GLN A 2 13.91 -3.45 -21.25
CA GLN A 2 13.69 -2.46 -20.18
C GLN A 2 12.28 -2.52 -19.55
N GLU A 3 11.21 -2.63 -20.35
CA GLU A 3 9.83 -2.68 -19.82
C GLU A 3 9.55 -3.97 -19.03
N THR A 4 10.02 -5.13 -19.53
CA THR A 4 9.91 -6.42 -18.83
C THR A 4 10.63 -6.41 -17.49
N ALA A 5 11.79 -5.76 -17.39
CA ALA A 5 12.52 -5.60 -16.14
C ALA A 5 11.73 -4.72 -15.15
N LEU A 6 11.13 -3.63 -15.62
CA LEU A 6 10.31 -2.75 -14.78
C LEU A 6 9.06 -3.47 -14.25
N ARG A 7 8.36 -4.24 -15.09
CA ARG A 7 7.25 -5.10 -14.66
C ARG A 7 7.68 -6.11 -13.60
N ALA A 8 8.82 -6.76 -13.78
CA ALA A 8 9.34 -7.72 -12.80
C ALA A 8 9.59 -7.07 -11.44
N ILE A 9 10.17 -5.86 -11.41
CA ILE A 9 10.38 -5.10 -10.18
C ILE A 9 9.05 -4.73 -9.52
N ILE A 10 8.07 -4.29 -10.29
CA ILE A 10 6.74 -3.93 -9.77
C ILE A 10 6.07 -5.14 -9.13
N TRP A 11 6.07 -6.30 -9.81
CA TRP A 11 5.53 -7.53 -9.25
C TRP A 11 6.26 -7.98 -7.99
N LEU A 12 7.60 -7.86 -7.97
CA LEU A 12 8.40 -8.14 -6.79
C LEU A 12 8.02 -7.23 -5.62
N LEU A 13 7.83 -5.93 -5.86
CA LEU A 13 7.37 -4.98 -4.84
C LEU A 13 5.98 -5.36 -4.33
N ILE A 14 5.03 -5.68 -5.21
CA ILE A 14 3.67 -6.11 -4.83
C ILE A 14 3.72 -7.37 -3.97
N LEU A 15 4.52 -8.37 -4.36
CA LEU A 15 4.74 -9.61 -3.59
C LEU A 15 5.31 -9.32 -2.21
N LEU A 16 6.33 -8.47 -2.13
CA LEU A 16 6.97 -8.08 -0.88
C LEU A 16 5.97 -7.37 0.04
N LEU A 17 5.19 -6.42 -0.47
CA LEU A 17 4.17 -5.70 0.29
C LEU A 17 3.05 -6.63 0.77
N PHE A 18 2.63 -7.58 -0.08
CA PHE A 18 1.64 -8.58 0.30
C PHE A 18 2.11 -9.44 1.48
N LEU A 19 3.35 -9.92 1.43
CA LEU A 19 3.99 -10.71 2.49
C LEU A 19 4.19 -9.88 3.76
N MET A 20 4.71 -8.66 3.63
CA MET A 20 4.90 -7.75 4.76
C MET A 20 3.58 -7.39 5.43
N GLY A 21 2.46 -7.31 4.70
CA GLY A 21 1.13 -7.16 5.27
C GLY A 21 0.79 -8.25 6.29
N GLY A 22 1.14 -9.51 6.00
CA GLY A 22 0.90 -10.64 6.89
C GLY A 22 1.73 -10.69 8.15
N ARG A 23 2.86 -10.01 8.16
CA ARG A 23 3.81 -10.03 9.28
C ARG A 23 3.74 -8.74 10.06
N ILE A 24 3.93 -7.60 9.41
CA ILE A 24 3.99 -6.28 10.04
C ILE A 24 2.59 -5.79 10.41
N ILE A 25 1.66 -5.74 9.45
CA ILE A 25 0.32 -5.18 9.69
C ILE A 25 -0.48 -6.10 10.62
N ALA A 26 -0.41 -7.41 10.43
CA ALA A 26 -1.05 -8.38 11.32
C ALA A 26 -0.51 -8.30 12.76
N ALA A 27 0.82 -8.24 12.95
CA ALA A 27 1.41 -8.13 14.29
C ALA A 27 1.07 -6.77 14.94
N ALA A 28 1.14 -5.67 14.19
CA ALA A 28 0.76 -4.34 14.67
C ALA A 28 -0.71 -4.30 15.12
N THR A 29 -1.61 -4.89 14.32
CA THR A 29 -3.04 -4.98 14.61
C THR A 29 -3.29 -5.86 15.83
N SER A 30 -2.63 -7.01 15.92
CA SER A 30 -2.70 -7.92 17.08
C SER A 30 -2.28 -7.21 18.36
N GLY A 31 -1.13 -6.54 18.35
CA GLY A 31 -0.63 -5.80 19.51
C GLY A 31 -1.56 -4.67 19.94
N ALA A 32 -2.17 -3.95 19.00
CA ALA A 32 -3.14 -2.90 19.31
C ALA A 32 -4.44 -3.47 19.92
N LEU A 33 -4.93 -4.60 19.43
CA LEU A 33 -6.11 -5.27 19.98
C LEU A 33 -5.83 -5.89 21.36
N GLN A 34 -4.65 -6.47 21.56
CA GLN A 34 -4.23 -7.02 22.85
C GLN A 34 -4.17 -5.92 23.93
N LYS A 35 -3.68 -4.72 23.60
CA LYS A 35 -3.71 -3.55 24.50
C LYS A 35 -5.12 -3.12 24.91
N ARG A 36 -6.15 -3.53 24.15
CA ARG A 36 -7.57 -3.28 24.44
C ARG A 36 -8.27 -4.47 25.08
N ASN A 37 -7.52 -5.47 25.57
CA ASN A 37 -8.06 -6.73 26.08
C ASN A 37 -8.91 -7.53 25.07
N MET A 38 -8.73 -7.27 23.77
CA MET A 38 -9.40 -7.97 22.68
C MET A 38 -8.44 -8.96 22.01
N TYR A 39 -7.89 -9.89 22.79
CA TYR A 39 -6.97 -10.90 22.25
C TYR A 39 -7.67 -11.72 21.16
N ARG A 40 -6.95 -11.96 20.05
CA ARG A 40 -7.48 -12.75 18.96
C ARG A 40 -6.47 -13.77 18.46
N PRO A 41 -6.82 -15.07 18.52
CA PRO A 41 -5.97 -16.10 17.95
C PRO A 41 -6.00 -16.03 16.41
N TYR A 42 -4.95 -16.54 15.77
CA TYR A 42 -4.84 -16.70 14.30
C TYR A 42 -4.77 -15.42 13.45
N MET A 43 -4.11 -14.37 13.94
CA MET A 43 -3.88 -13.15 13.15
C MET A 43 -3.04 -13.37 11.89
N ALA A 44 -2.17 -14.39 11.87
CA ALA A 44 -1.29 -14.71 10.74
C ALA A 44 -1.99 -15.37 9.54
N GLN A 45 -3.26 -15.81 9.65
CA GLN A 45 -4.11 -16.27 8.54
C GLN A 45 -3.40 -17.10 7.43
N GLY A 46 -2.60 -18.11 7.81
CA GLY A 46 -1.66 -18.78 6.90
C GLY A 46 -2.25 -19.31 5.59
N ARG A 47 -3.48 -19.83 5.59
CA ARG A 47 -4.15 -20.27 4.36
C ARG A 47 -4.36 -19.13 3.35
N LEU A 48 -4.79 -17.97 3.82
CA LEU A 48 -4.97 -16.78 2.98
C LEU A 48 -3.63 -16.24 2.48
N GLU A 49 -2.58 -16.31 3.31
CA GLU A 49 -1.21 -15.96 2.89
C GLU A 49 -0.77 -16.84 1.71
N SER A 50 -0.92 -18.17 1.81
CA SER A 50 -0.58 -19.09 0.73
C SER A 50 -1.38 -18.82 -0.55
N TYR A 51 -2.71 -18.67 -0.45
CA TYR A 51 -3.55 -18.42 -1.64
C TYR A 51 -3.19 -17.10 -2.33
N GLY A 52 -3.02 -16.01 -1.58
CA GLY A 52 -2.65 -14.73 -2.16
C GLY A 52 -1.24 -14.74 -2.78
N LEU A 53 -0.29 -15.40 -2.11
CA LEU A 53 1.08 -15.50 -2.60
C LEU A 53 1.16 -16.29 -3.92
N VAL A 54 0.55 -17.47 -3.95
CA VAL A 54 0.49 -18.30 -5.18
C VAL A 54 -0.18 -17.54 -6.31
N SER A 55 -1.28 -16.84 -6.02
CA SER A 55 -1.99 -16.03 -7.02
C SER A 55 -1.14 -14.91 -7.60
N LEU A 56 -0.42 -14.17 -6.75
CA LEU A 56 0.46 -13.08 -7.19
C LEU A 56 1.66 -13.59 -7.98
N ILE A 57 2.28 -14.70 -7.57
CA ILE A 57 3.39 -15.32 -8.31
C ILE A 57 2.91 -15.78 -9.68
N ALA A 58 1.77 -16.46 -9.74
CA ALA A 58 1.19 -16.91 -11.00
C ALA A 58 0.83 -15.72 -11.91
N ALA A 59 0.25 -14.64 -11.36
CA ALA A 59 -0.05 -13.42 -12.11
C ALA A 59 1.22 -12.77 -12.67
N ALA A 60 2.27 -12.67 -11.86
CA ALA A 60 3.56 -12.12 -12.28
C ALA A 60 4.19 -12.93 -13.42
N ILE A 61 4.17 -14.27 -13.33
CA ILE A 61 4.69 -15.15 -14.39
C ILE A 61 3.88 -14.98 -15.68
N CYS A 62 2.55 -14.94 -15.58
CA CYS A 62 1.68 -14.74 -16.73
C CYS A 62 1.94 -13.38 -17.42
N ASP A 63 2.08 -12.30 -16.64
CA ASP A 63 2.40 -10.97 -17.15
C ASP A 63 3.76 -10.94 -17.86
N LEU A 64 4.80 -11.53 -17.25
CA LEU A 64 6.17 -11.48 -17.76
C LEU A 64 6.39 -12.31 -19.03
N ILE A 65 5.70 -13.44 -19.16
CA ILE A 65 5.78 -14.30 -20.36
C ILE A 65 4.83 -13.80 -21.46
N LYS A 66 4.07 -12.73 -21.21
CA LYS A 66 3.02 -12.21 -22.12
C LYS A 66 1.94 -13.25 -22.42
N PHE A 67 1.62 -14.07 -21.42
CA PHE A 67 0.51 -15.02 -21.48
C PHE A 67 -0.83 -14.26 -21.57
N PRO A 68 -1.94 -14.87 -22.03
CA PRO A 68 -3.22 -14.19 -22.16
C PRO A 68 -3.60 -13.32 -20.96
N SER A 69 -3.83 -12.04 -21.25
CA SER A 69 -4.00 -10.96 -20.27
C SER A 69 -5.19 -11.21 -19.32
N ILE A 70 -6.19 -11.96 -19.78
CA ILE A 70 -7.35 -12.38 -18.98
C ILE A 70 -6.97 -13.26 -17.79
N LEU A 71 -5.95 -14.13 -17.94
CA LEU A 71 -5.51 -15.00 -16.85
C LEU A 71 -4.78 -14.19 -15.78
N THR A 72 -3.90 -13.27 -16.20
CA THR A 72 -3.24 -12.31 -15.30
C THR A 72 -4.26 -11.46 -14.54
N ALA A 73 -5.30 -10.98 -15.21
CA ALA A 73 -6.39 -10.22 -14.62
C ALA A 73 -7.18 -11.05 -13.58
N ALA A 74 -7.54 -12.30 -13.90
CA ALA A 74 -8.22 -13.20 -12.98
C ALA A 74 -7.39 -13.49 -11.72
N LEU A 75 -6.10 -13.80 -11.88
CA LEU A 75 -5.18 -14.06 -10.78
C LEU A 75 -4.91 -12.80 -9.93
N SER A 76 -4.83 -11.63 -10.55
CA SER A 76 -4.71 -10.35 -9.83
C SER A 76 -5.95 -10.04 -9.00
N THR A 77 -7.13 -10.34 -9.54
CA THR A 77 -8.42 -10.17 -8.85
C THR A 77 -8.57 -11.12 -7.67
N LEU A 78 -8.11 -12.38 -7.82
CA LEU A 78 -8.07 -13.34 -6.72
C LEU A 78 -7.15 -12.85 -5.59
N ALA A 79 -5.95 -12.34 -5.94
CA ALA A 79 -5.03 -11.77 -4.96
C ALA A 79 -5.63 -10.55 -4.23
N ALA A 80 -6.28 -9.64 -4.96
CA ALA A 80 -6.98 -8.50 -4.38
C ALA A 80 -8.11 -8.93 -3.42
N THR A 81 -8.89 -9.94 -3.82
CA THR A 81 -9.95 -10.51 -2.98
C THR A 81 -9.39 -11.07 -1.67
N VAL A 82 -8.25 -11.79 -1.74
CA VAL A 82 -7.54 -12.27 -0.56
C VAL A 82 -7.13 -11.11 0.35
N ILE A 83 -6.56 -10.04 -0.19
CA ILE A 83 -6.18 -8.85 0.60
C ILE A 83 -7.38 -8.27 1.37
N PHE A 84 -8.52 -8.08 0.71
CA PHE A 84 -9.73 -7.59 1.37
C PHE A 84 -10.26 -8.57 2.43
N CYS A 85 -10.22 -9.88 2.15
CA CYS A 85 -10.58 -10.90 3.13
C CYS A 85 -9.68 -10.83 4.37
N ARG A 86 -8.38 -10.55 4.20
CA ARG A 86 -7.46 -10.38 5.32
C ARG A 86 -7.81 -9.17 6.17
N LEU A 87 -8.02 -8.02 5.55
CA LEU A 87 -8.45 -6.78 6.22
C LEU A 87 -9.75 -6.98 7.00
N TRP A 88 -10.74 -7.64 6.38
CA TRP A 88 -12.00 -7.96 7.04
C TRP A 88 -11.80 -8.87 8.25
N LYS A 89 -11.05 -9.97 8.10
CA LYS A 89 -10.80 -10.91 9.18
C LYS A 89 -9.95 -10.30 10.31
N TRP A 90 -9.07 -9.35 10.02
CA TRP A 90 -8.34 -8.57 11.03
C TRP A 90 -9.23 -7.58 11.80
N ARG A 91 -10.45 -7.31 11.32
CA ARG A 91 -11.40 -6.35 11.93
C ARG A 91 -10.75 -4.98 12.12
N VAL A 92 -10.15 -4.46 11.06
CA VAL A 92 -9.41 -3.18 11.07
C VAL A 92 -10.21 -1.99 11.63
N TRP A 93 -11.55 -2.04 11.52
CA TRP A 93 -12.46 -1.04 12.10
C TRP A 93 -12.40 -0.94 13.63
N LEU A 94 -11.96 -1.98 14.34
CA LEU A 94 -11.83 -1.96 15.81
C LEU A 94 -10.65 -1.11 16.30
N VAL A 95 -9.75 -0.71 15.41
CA VAL A 95 -8.55 0.10 15.71
C VAL A 95 -8.47 1.34 14.81
N LYS A 96 -9.61 1.80 14.28
CA LYS A 96 -9.70 2.94 13.36
C LYS A 96 -9.23 4.28 13.94
N ASP A 97 -9.23 4.39 15.27
CA ASP A 97 -8.77 5.56 16.01
C ASP A 97 -7.22 5.63 16.06
N ALA A 98 -6.54 4.51 15.84
CA ALA A 98 -5.10 4.45 15.72
C ALA A 98 -4.68 4.77 14.27
N PHE A 99 -4.35 6.04 14.00
CA PHE A 99 -3.97 6.51 12.66
C PHE A 99 -2.74 5.81 12.08
N ASP A 100 -1.81 5.37 12.92
CA ASP A 100 -0.65 4.60 12.51
C ASP A 100 -1.05 3.25 11.90
N LEU A 101 -2.02 2.56 12.50
CA LEU A 101 -2.59 1.32 11.98
C LEU A 101 -3.48 1.58 10.77
N THR A 102 -4.37 2.58 10.87
CA THR A 102 -5.32 2.90 9.81
C THR A 102 -4.60 3.25 8.51
N SER A 103 -3.48 3.98 8.59
CA SER A 103 -2.64 4.26 7.41
C SER A 103 -2.05 3.00 6.79
N LEU A 104 -1.60 2.03 7.61
CA LEU A 104 -1.14 0.72 7.11
C LEU A 104 -2.27 -0.07 6.47
N HIS A 105 -3.46 -0.09 7.07
CA HIS A 105 -4.63 -0.76 6.52
C HIS A 105 -5.08 -0.14 5.20
N LEU A 106 -5.08 1.19 5.10
CA LEU A 106 -5.42 1.93 3.88
C LEU A 106 -4.39 1.69 2.78
N GLY A 107 -3.09 1.73 3.07
CA GLY A 107 -2.06 1.37 2.09
C GLY A 107 -2.21 -0.07 1.60
N TYR A 108 -2.51 -1.00 2.50
CA TYR A 108 -2.77 -2.39 2.11
C TYR A 108 -4.05 -2.55 1.27
N ALA A 109 -5.10 -1.78 1.56
CA ALA A 109 -6.31 -1.73 0.74
C ALA A 109 -6.04 -1.13 -0.64
N MET A 110 -5.25 -0.06 -0.73
CA MET A 110 -4.85 0.55 -2.00
C MET A 110 -4.04 -0.41 -2.88
N LEU A 111 -3.24 -1.30 -2.29
CA LEU A 111 -2.57 -2.37 -3.04
C LEU A 111 -3.59 -3.27 -3.78
N ALA A 112 -4.66 -3.68 -3.10
CA ALA A 112 -5.73 -4.46 -3.71
C ALA A 112 -6.52 -3.66 -4.76
N ILE A 113 -6.82 -2.40 -4.48
CA ILE A 113 -7.51 -1.51 -5.42
C ILE A 113 -6.67 -1.30 -6.68
N GLY A 114 -5.34 -1.17 -6.55
CA GLY A 114 -4.43 -1.06 -7.69
C GLY A 114 -4.42 -2.32 -8.57
N LEU A 115 -4.46 -3.51 -7.97
CA LEU A 115 -4.59 -4.77 -8.72
C LEU A 115 -5.93 -4.84 -9.47
N ILE A 116 -7.04 -4.46 -8.83
CA ILE A 116 -8.37 -4.42 -9.47
C ILE A 116 -8.40 -3.38 -10.59
N PHE A 117 -7.81 -2.21 -10.39
CA PHE A 117 -7.73 -1.18 -11.41
C PHE A 117 -6.93 -1.65 -12.63
N ASN A 118 -5.78 -2.29 -12.41
CA ASN A 118 -4.99 -2.90 -13.49
C ASN A 118 -5.79 -3.98 -14.25
N THR A 119 -6.52 -4.84 -13.54
CA THR A 119 -7.45 -5.81 -14.13
C THR A 119 -8.52 -5.13 -14.98
N ALA A 120 -9.17 -4.09 -14.47
CA ALA A 120 -10.23 -3.37 -15.18
C ALA A 120 -9.72 -2.77 -16.50
N LEU A 121 -8.56 -2.12 -16.47
CA LEU A 121 -7.92 -1.58 -17.69
C LEU A 121 -7.53 -2.68 -18.68
N THR A 122 -7.07 -3.82 -18.17
CA THR A 122 -6.71 -4.99 -19.00
C THR A 122 -7.94 -5.55 -19.73
N ILE A 123 -9.08 -5.67 -19.04
CA ILE A 123 -10.34 -6.17 -19.62
C ILE A 123 -10.91 -5.18 -20.65
N ALA A 124 -10.79 -3.88 -20.38
CA ALA A 124 -11.22 -2.82 -21.30
C ALA A 124 -10.36 -2.73 -22.58
N GLN A 125 -9.28 -3.53 -22.70
CA GLN A 125 -8.32 -3.49 -23.81
C GLN A 125 -7.66 -2.12 -23.99
N GLU A 126 -7.62 -1.33 -22.92
CA GLU A 126 -7.04 -0.01 -22.93
C GLU A 126 -5.51 -0.11 -23.00
N PRO A 127 -4.81 0.80 -23.71
CA PRO A 127 -3.35 0.87 -23.75
C PRO A 127 -2.79 1.17 -22.35
N SER A 128 -2.72 0.15 -21.51
CA SER A 128 -2.60 0.29 -20.06
C SER A 128 -1.18 0.17 -19.55
N GLY A 129 -0.22 -0.15 -20.43
CA GLY A 129 1.23 -0.11 -20.19
C GLY A 129 1.59 -0.44 -18.75
N LEU A 130 2.18 0.53 -18.06
CA LEU A 130 2.45 0.50 -16.62
C LEU A 130 1.46 1.34 -15.81
N VAL A 131 0.49 1.98 -16.48
CA VAL A 131 -0.49 2.90 -15.88
C VAL A 131 -1.33 2.18 -14.83
N GLY A 132 -1.76 0.94 -15.11
CA GLY A 132 -2.57 0.16 -14.17
C GLY A 132 -1.90 -0.13 -12.82
N PHE A 133 -0.56 -0.14 -12.77
CA PHE A 133 0.18 -0.36 -11.53
C PHE A 133 0.39 0.91 -10.68
N HIS A 134 0.10 2.10 -11.21
CA HIS A 134 0.41 3.34 -10.49
C HIS A 134 -0.32 3.44 -9.16
N ASN A 135 -1.57 2.97 -9.06
CA ASN A 135 -2.25 2.99 -7.77
C ASN A 135 -1.65 2.01 -6.76
N ALA A 136 -1.19 0.83 -7.20
CA ALA A 136 -0.49 -0.11 -6.33
C ALA A 136 0.83 0.47 -5.80
N LEU A 137 1.53 1.26 -6.61
CA LEU A 137 2.80 1.90 -6.24
C LEU A 137 2.61 3.20 -5.44
N ILE A 138 1.68 4.05 -5.85
CA ILE A 138 1.43 5.34 -5.20
C ILE A 138 0.63 5.12 -3.92
N GLY A 139 -0.57 4.56 -4.02
CA GLY A 139 -1.47 4.35 -2.89
C GLY A 139 -1.03 3.20 -2.00
N GLY A 140 -0.46 2.13 -2.57
CA GLY A 140 -0.01 0.96 -1.82
C GLY A 140 1.41 1.12 -1.27
N PHE A 141 2.40 1.04 -2.16
CA PHE A 141 3.82 1.06 -1.79
C PHE A 141 4.23 2.32 -1.03
N ALA A 142 3.91 3.52 -1.53
CA ALA A 142 4.36 4.75 -0.87
C ALA A 142 3.75 4.92 0.53
N VAL A 143 2.42 4.78 0.66
CA VAL A 143 1.72 4.89 1.97
C VAL A 143 2.26 3.88 2.98
N LEU A 144 2.40 2.61 2.58
CA LEU A 144 2.97 1.57 3.45
C LEU A 144 4.40 1.91 3.86
N SER A 145 5.24 2.31 2.89
CA SER A 145 6.65 2.57 3.13
C SER A 145 6.86 3.73 4.10
N ILE A 146 6.26 4.89 3.83
CA ILE A 146 6.45 6.07 4.68
C ILE A 146 5.88 5.82 6.08
N THR A 147 4.75 5.12 6.18
CA THR A 147 4.11 4.78 7.47
C THR A 147 4.99 3.82 8.28
N VAL A 148 5.51 2.75 7.68
CA VAL A 148 6.41 1.81 8.36
C VAL A 148 7.70 2.51 8.77
N MET A 149 8.32 3.31 7.91
CA MET A 149 9.55 4.04 8.23
C MET A 149 9.36 4.98 9.43
N CYS A 150 8.30 5.81 9.42
CA CYS A 150 7.99 6.70 10.53
C CYS A 150 7.73 5.91 11.83
N ARG A 151 6.92 4.85 11.74
CA ARG A 151 6.63 3.98 12.88
C ARG A 151 7.89 3.35 13.46
N THR A 152 8.79 2.84 12.62
CA THR A 152 10.06 2.23 13.07
C THR A 152 10.98 3.24 13.73
N VAL A 153 11.06 4.47 13.20
CA VAL A 153 11.82 5.55 13.84
C VAL A 153 11.25 5.87 15.22
N LEU A 154 9.93 6.07 15.34
CA LEU A 154 9.27 6.30 16.63
C LEU A 154 9.52 5.16 17.63
N GLN A 155 9.46 3.90 17.17
CA GLN A 155 9.75 2.72 17.99
C GLN A 155 11.19 2.69 18.50
N ARG A 156 12.17 2.91 17.62
CA ARG A 156 13.60 2.90 17.97
C ARG A 156 13.95 4.01 18.95
N LEU A 157 13.34 5.18 18.80
CA LEU A 157 13.55 6.32 19.68
C LEU A 157 12.66 6.28 20.94
N ARG A 158 11.89 5.20 21.15
CA ARG A 158 10.98 5.00 22.27
C ARG A 158 9.95 6.13 22.44
N PHE A 159 9.61 6.82 21.37
CA PHE A 159 8.49 7.76 21.35
C PHE A 159 7.16 7.02 21.34
N SER A 160 6.08 7.73 21.67
CA SER A 160 4.74 7.20 21.48
C SER A 160 4.54 6.81 20.02
N LEU A 161 3.90 5.66 19.78
CA LEU A 161 3.60 5.12 18.45
C LEU A 161 2.49 5.89 17.70
N SER A 162 2.15 7.09 18.16
CA SER A 162 1.19 7.94 17.47
C SER A 162 1.86 8.66 16.31
N LEU A 163 1.30 8.55 15.11
CA LEU A 163 1.83 9.29 13.96
C LEU A 163 1.66 10.80 14.21
N PRO A 164 2.73 11.60 14.01
CA PRO A 164 2.66 13.05 14.01
C PRO A 164 1.62 13.55 13.00
N VAL A 165 1.02 14.72 13.26
CA VAL A 165 -0.02 15.29 12.39
C VAL A 165 0.48 15.45 10.95
N THR A 166 1.70 15.97 10.76
CA THR A 166 2.33 16.12 9.43
C THR A 166 2.36 14.80 8.67
N MET A 167 2.66 13.69 9.36
CA MET A 167 2.71 12.37 8.74
C MET A 167 1.31 11.85 8.36
N ARG A 168 0.28 12.17 9.15
CA ARG A 168 -1.11 11.86 8.80
C ARG A 168 -1.53 12.60 7.55
N VAL A 169 -1.19 13.90 7.46
CA VAL A 169 -1.43 14.73 6.27
C VAL A 169 -0.69 14.15 5.06
N SER A 170 0.59 13.78 5.20
CA SER A 170 1.35 13.11 4.13
C SER A 170 0.66 11.85 3.60
N ASN A 171 0.15 10.98 4.49
CA ASN A 171 -0.59 9.80 4.07
C ASN A 171 -1.88 10.15 3.31
N VAL A 172 -2.64 11.15 3.77
CA VAL A 172 -3.85 11.62 3.06
C VAL A 172 -3.48 12.20 1.69
N CYS A 173 -2.40 12.97 1.60
CA CYS A 173 -1.89 13.50 0.33
C CYS A 173 -1.50 12.37 -0.64
N LEU A 174 -0.84 11.30 -0.18
CA LEU A 174 -0.53 10.15 -1.03
C LEU A 174 -1.78 9.42 -1.52
N LEU A 175 -2.79 9.25 -0.67
CA LEU A 175 -4.06 8.66 -1.08
C LEU A 175 -4.73 9.54 -2.15
N GLY A 176 -4.77 10.86 -1.94
CA GLY A 176 -5.28 11.81 -2.93
C GLY A 176 -4.49 11.77 -4.24
N SER A 177 -3.16 11.69 -4.16
CA SER A 177 -2.26 11.56 -5.32
C SER A 177 -2.56 10.29 -6.12
N ALA A 178 -2.81 9.17 -5.43
CA ALA A 178 -3.15 7.89 -6.04
C ALA A 178 -4.48 7.96 -6.80
N PHE A 179 -5.52 8.51 -6.17
CA PHE A 179 -6.83 8.68 -6.80
C PHE A 179 -6.79 9.68 -7.97
N ALA A 180 -6.09 10.80 -7.84
CA ALA A 180 -5.88 11.74 -8.94
C ALA A 180 -5.18 11.06 -10.11
N ARG A 181 -4.15 10.24 -9.85
CA ARG A 181 -3.45 9.47 -10.88
C ARG A 181 -4.34 8.45 -11.58
N MET A 182 -5.23 7.78 -10.84
CA MET A 182 -6.22 6.87 -11.42
C MET A 182 -7.25 7.61 -12.28
N GLY A 183 -7.73 8.78 -11.81
CA GLY A 183 -8.69 9.60 -12.53
C GLY A 183 -8.16 10.14 -13.85
N ALA A 184 -6.85 10.42 -13.91
CA ALA A 184 -6.15 10.89 -15.11
C ALA A 184 -6.10 9.87 -16.27
N PHE A 185 -6.66 8.67 -16.08
CA PHE A 185 -6.88 7.72 -17.15
C PHE A 185 -7.93 8.20 -18.17
N GLN A 186 -8.88 9.05 -17.75
CA GLN A 186 -9.86 9.63 -18.67
C GLN A 186 -9.22 10.70 -19.57
N GLU A 187 -9.68 10.82 -20.82
CA GLU A 187 -9.15 11.84 -21.76
C GLU A 187 -9.42 13.28 -21.29
N VAL A 188 -10.54 13.50 -20.60
CA VAL A 188 -10.94 14.81 -20.07
C VAL A 188 -10.18 15.12 -18.78
N ALA A 189 -9.55 16.31 -18.73
CA ALA A 189 -8.80 16.83 -17.58
C ALA A 189 -7.60 15.96 -17.11
N SER A 190 -7.08 15.10 -17.99
CA SER A 190 -5.93 14.23 -17.68
C SER A 190 -4.72 15.02 -17.17
N THR A 191 -4.30 16.08 -17.84
CA THR A 191 -3.14 16.90 -17.46
C THR A 191 -3.30 17.55 -16.08
N GLU A 192 -4.48 18.10 -15.79
CA GLU A 192 -4.74 18.74 -14.49
C GLU A 192 -4.67 17.73 -13.34
N LEU A 193 -5.27 16.55 -13.54
CA LEU A 193 -5.22 15.46 -12.56
C LEU A 193 -3.80 14.93 -12.35
N LEU A 194 -2.96 14.90 -13.38
CA LEU A 194 -1.54 14.56 -13.25
C LEU A 194 -0.77 15.61 -12.45
N ILE A 195 -1.02 16.89 -12.70
CA ILE A 195 -0.41 18.00 -11.95
C ILE A 195 -0.82 17.91 -10.47
N VAL A 196 -2.11 17.72 -10.19
CA VAL A 196 -2.63 17.54 -8.82
C VAL A 196 -1.98 16.32 -8.16
N SER A 197 -1.87 15.19 -8.87
CA SER A 197 -1.22 13.99 -8.38
C SER A 197 0.24 14.24 -8.01
N ALA A 198 1.00 14.94 -8.86
CA ALA A 198 2.39 15.29 -8.64
C ALA A 198 2.58 16.23 -7.43
N ILE A 199 1.78 17.30 -7.33
CA ILE A 199 1.85 18.24 -6.21
C ILE A 199 1.54 17.55 -4.88
N LEU A 200 0.50 16.71 -4.84
CA LEU A 200 0.15 15.94 -3.65
C LEU A 200 1.25 14.95 -3.25
N TRP A 201 1.89 14.30 -4.23
CA TRP A 201 3.02 13.42 -4.02
C TRP A 201 4.21 14.16 -3.40
N GLU A 202 4.61 15.29 -3.98
CA GLU A 202 5.73 16.10 -3.51
C GLU A 202 5.49 16.63 -2.08
N MET A 203 4.30 17.17 -1.81
CA MET A 203 3.93 17.63 -0.47
C MET A 203 3.99 16.49 0.55
N ALA A 204 3.54 15.29 0.19
CA ALA A 204 3.58 14.14 1.07
C ALA A 204 5.01 13.74 1.44
N PHE A 205 5.89 13.63 0.44
CA PHE A 205 7.30 13.25 0.66
C PHE A 205 8.10 14.34 1.37
N PHE A 206 7.83 15.62 1.09
CA PHE A 206 8.40 16.73 1.85
C PHE A 206 7.96 16.69 3.32
N GLY A 207 6.67 16.51 3.58
CA GLY A 207 6.15 16.37 4.94
C GLY A 207 6.75 15.18 5.69
N PHE A 208 6.91 14.05 4.99
CA PHE A 208 7.54 12.84 5.53
C PHE A 208 9.01 13.08 5.92
N THR A 209 9.83 13.61 5.01
CA THR A 209 11.26 13.83 5.26
C THR A 209 11.48 14.89 6.34
N ALA A 210 10.77 16.01 6.29
CA ALA A 210 10.83 17.05 7.30
C ALA A 210 10.45 16.52 8.69
N THR A 211 9.41 15.67 8.77
CA THR A 211 8.98 15.04 10.03
C THR A 211 10.07 14.12 10.59
N LEU A 212 10.67 13.28 9.74
CA LEU A 212 11.73 12.37 10.19
C LEU A 212 12.97 13.13 10.68
N ILE A 213 13.40 14.16 9.94
CA ILE A 213 14.53 15.02 10.33
C ILE A 213 14.24 15.71 11.66
N TYR A 214 13.04 16.25 11.83
CA TYR A 214 12.65 16.92 13.07
C TYR A 214 12.67 15.96 14.27
N ILE A 215 12.12 14.75 14.12
CA ILE A 215 12.08 13.75 15.20
C ILE A 215 13.49 13.31 15.62
N THR A 216 14.35 13.00 14.65
CA THR A 216 15.72 12.56 14.95
C THR A 216 16.55 13.67 15.58
N TRP A 217 16.43 14.89 15.08
CA TRP A 217 17.06 16.07 15.67
C TRP A 217 16.58 16.34 17.10
N ARG A 218 15.27 16.25 17.36
CA ARG A 218 14.68 16.47 18.68
C ARG A 218 15.21 15.47 19.72
N PHE A 219 15.48 14.24 19.29
CA PHE A 219 16.05 13.18 20.13
C PHE A 219 17.54 13.42 20.45
N GLN A 220 18.31 13.97 19.52
CA GLN A 220 19.74 14.23 19.70
C GLN A 220 20.02 15.46 20.58
N ARG A 221 19.06 16.38 20.74
CA ARG A 221 19.23 17.54 21.61
C ARG A 221 19.33 17.10 23.09
N PRO A 222 20.44 17.38 23.79
CA PRO A 222 20.52 17.14 25.23
C PRO A 222 19.43 17.96 25.94
N LYS A 223 18.83 17.36 26.98
CA LYS A 223 17.80 18.02 27.80
C LYS A 223 18.38 19.19 28.58
#